data_AF-A0A359M562-F1
#
_entry.id   AF-A0A359M562-F1
#
_cell.length_a   1.000
_cell.length_b   1.000
_cell.length_c   1.000
_cell.angle_alpha   90.00
_cell.angle_beta   90.00
_cell.angle_gamma   90.00
#
_symmetry.space_group_name_H-M   'P 1'
#
loop_
_entity.id
_entity.type
_entity.pdbx_description
1 polymer ?
#
loop_
_entity_poly.entity_id
_entity_poly.type
_entity_poly.pdbx_seq_one_letter_code
_entity_poly.pdbx_strand_id
1 'polypeptide(L)'
;MERLPRGRRMFLHPAVTVRIHVPSPERRRVYAAVFQQGDPLGRDARARLQDEGAQLPEGFRLHVELVDDLDRPYEIVYEEAAAAAHRQAARITLQVLEGSAAQTEYEFSRERINIGRLAEIR
;
A
#
# COMPACT_ATOMS: atom_id res chain seq x y z
N MET A 1 6.71 -3.52 -12.22
CA MET A 1 5.94 -4.68 -11.70
C MET A 1 6.91 -5.73 -11.25
N GLU A 2 6.76 -6.24 -10.03
CA GLU A 2 7.60 -7.30 -9.50
C GLU A 2 6.79 -8.59 -9.37
N ARG A 3 7.45 -9.73 -9.56
CA ARG A 3 6.84 -11.06 -9.42
C ARG A 3 6.99 -11.52 -7.98
N LEU A 4 5.87 -11.74 -7.30
CA LEU A 4 5.85 -12.34 -5.97
C LEU A 4 6.18 -13.84 -6.02
N PRO A 5 6.67 -14.43 -4.92
CA PRO A 5 6.71 -15.88 -4.77
C PRO A 5 5.28 -16.43 -4.99
N ARG A 6 5.13 -17.47 -5.82
CA ARG A 6 3.87 -18.04 -6.36
C ARG A 6 3.34 -17.43 -7.67
N GLY A 7 4.13 -16.63 -8.39
CA GLY A 7 3.77 -16.19 -9.75
C GLY A 7 2.69 -15.11 -9.82
N ARG A 8 2.35 -14.47 -8.69
CA ARG A 8 1.41 -13.34 -8.65
C ARG A 8 2.14 -12.04 -8.99
N ARG A 9 1.52 -11.17 -9.78
CA ARG A 9 2.03 -9.82 -10.10
C ARG A 9 1.54 -8.86 -9.03
N MET A 10 2.41 -8.03 -8.47
CA MET A 10 2.02 -6.96 -7.55
C MET A 10 2.32 -5.61 -8.17
N PHE A 11 1.36 -4.70 -8.06
CA PHE A 11 1.58 -3.30 -8.34
C PHE A 11 2.30 -2.66 -7.15
N LEU A 12 3.47 -2.05 -7.39
CA LEU A 12 4.37 -1.62 -6.30
C LEU A 12 4.09 -0.20 -5.80
N HIS A 13 3.26 0.57 -6.50
CA HIS A 13 3.06 1.98 -6.18
C HIS A 13 1.72 2.16 -5.47
N PRO A 14 1.70 2.58 -4.19
CA PRO A 14 0.48 2.75 -3.43
C PRO A 14 -0.28 4.01 -3.87
N ALA A 15 0.39 4.96 -4.48
CA ALA A 15 -0.22 6.14 -5.06
C ALA A 15 0.30 6.42 -6.46
N VAL A 16 -0.60 6.82 -7.34
CA VAL A 16 -0.31 7.23 -8.71
C VAL A 16 -0.99 8.57 -8.95
N THR A 17 -0.22 9.55 -9.37
CA THR A 17 -0.73 10.87 -9.72
C THR A 17 -0.60 11.06 -11.22
N VAL A 18 -1.74 11.22 -11.90
CA VAL A 18 -1.82 11.53 -13.33
C VAL A 18 -1.98 13.03 -13.46
N ARG A 19 -0.96 13.71 -13.99
CA ARG A 19 -0.98 15.15 -14.24
C ARG A 19 -1.38 15.38 -15.69
N ILE A 20 -2.44 16.15 -15.93
CA ILE A 20 -2.95 16.43 -17.27
C ILE A 20 -2.73 17.91 -17.56
N HIS A 21 -2.08 18.21 -18.69
CA HIS A 21 -1.86 19.58 -19.14
C HIS A 21 -3.17 20.18 -19.68
N VAL A 22 -3.69 21.18 -18.99
CA VAL A 22 -4.93 21.87 -19.38
C VAL A 22 -4.75 23.39 -19.23
N PRO A 23 -4.09 24.06 -20.19
CA PRO A 23 -3.78 25.50 -20.08
C PRO A 23 -5.02 26.39 -20.26
N SER A 24 -6.13 25.86 -20.79
CA SER A 24 -7.35 26.63 -21.03
C SER A 24 -8.32 26.53 -19.83
N PRO A 25 -8.72 27.65 -19.20
CA PRO A 25 -9.60 27.63 -18.02
C PRO A 25 -10.99 27.05 -18.31
N GLU A 26 -11.49 27.21 -19.54
CA GLU A 26 -12.75 26.58 -19.97
C GLU A 26 -12.63 25.06 -20.03
N ARG A 27 -11.53 24.54 -20.59
CA ARG A 27 -11.26 23.09 -20.63
C ARG A 27 -11.02 22.53 -19.23
N ARG A 28 -10.39 23.30 -18.35
CA ARG A 28 -10.13 22.88 -16.96
C ARG A 28 -11.42 22.56 -16.22
N ARG A 29 -12.49 23.34 -16.41
CA ARG A 29 -13.80 23.05 -15.80
C ARG A 29 -14.41 21.75 -16.31
N VAL A 30 -14.33 21.50 -17.62
CA VAL A 30 -14.82 20.26 -18.23
C VAL A 30 -14.03 19.06 -17.71
N TYR A 31 -12.69 19.16 -17.69
CA TYR A 31 -11.82 18.09 -17.21
C TYR A 31 -11.99 17.84 -15.71
N ALA A 32 -12.19 18.89 -14.90
CA ALA A 32 -12.47 18.73 -13.47
C ALA A 32 -13.78 17.98 -13.25
N ALA A 33 -14.84 18.31 -13.99
CA ALA A 33 -16.11 17.60 -13.91
C ALA A 33 -15.97 16.11 -14.28
N VAL A 34 -15.15 15.78 -15.27
CA VAL A 34 -14.95 14.38 -15.70
C VAL A 34 -14.03 13.61 -14.76
N PHE A 35 -12.88 14.18 -14.40
CA PHE A 35 -11.82 13.41 -13.72
C PHE A 35 -11.79 13.59 -12.20
N GLN A 36 -12.32 14.70 -11.67
CA GLN A 36 -12.32 14.95 -10.23
C GLN A 36 -13.65 14.53 -9.56
N GLN A 37 -14.74 14.38 -10.31
CA GLN A 37 -16.00 13.87 -9.77
C GLN A 37 -16.03 12.34 -9.79
N GLY A 38 -16.01 11.72 -8.61
CA GLY A 38 -16.30 10.29 -8.45
C GLY A 38 -15.21 9.32 -8.91
N ASP A 39 -13.95 9.78 -9.03
CA ASP A 39 -12.76 8.95 -9.31
C ASP A 39 -12.97 7.89 -10.42
N PRO A 40 -13.41 8.28 -11.65
CA PRO A 40 -13.66 7.30 -12.71
C PRO A 40 -12.36 6.65 -13.17
N LEU A 41 -11.29 7.43 -13.34
CA LEU A 41 -10.00 6.91 -13.79
C LEU A 41 -9.37 5.95 -12.77
N GLY A 42 -9.50 6.23 -11.47
CA GLY A 42 -9.04 5.30 -10.43
C GLY A 42 -9.86 4.02 -10.39
N ARG A 43 -11.17 4.06 -10.67
CA ARG A 43 -11.99 2.85 -10.81
C ARG A 43 -11.58 2.00 -12.01
N ASP A 44 -11.42 2.62 -13.18
CA ASP A 44 -11.04 1.92 -14.41
C ASP A 44 -9.63 1.33 -14.31
N ALA A 45 -8.67 2.08 -13.75
CA ALA A 45 -7.32 1.59 -13.53
C ALA A 45 -7.29 0.39 -12.57
N ARG A 46 -8.07 0.43 -11.47
CA ARG A 46 -8.19 -0.69 -10.54
C ARG A 46 -8.78 -1.93 -11.22
N ALA A 47 -9.88 -1.77 -11.95
CA ALA A 47 -10.51 -2.86 -12.69
C ALA A 47 -9.53 -3.48 -13.69
N ARG A 48 -8.84 -2.65 -14.48
CA ARG A 48 -7.89 -3.12 -15.48
C ARG A 48 -6.69 -3.85 -14.87
N LEU A 49 -6.18 -3.39 -13.72
CA LEU A 49 -5.09 -4.06 -13.00
C LEU A 49 -5.54 -5.41 -12.41
N GLN A 50 -6.76 -5.47 -11.88
CA GLN A 50 -7.36 -6.70 -11.38
C GLN A 50 -7.58 -7.74 -12.49
N ASP A 51 -8.05 -7.30 -13.66
CA ASP A 51 -8.21 -8.16 -14.86
C ASP A 51 -6.88 -8.78 -15.31
N GLU A 52 -5.75 -8.11 -15.11
CA GLU A 52 -4.41 -8.67 -15.37
C GLU A 52 -3.89 -9.60 -14.27
N GLY A 53 -4.70 -9.88 -13.25
CA GLY A 53 -4.31 -10.65 -12.07
C GLY A 53 -3.26 -9.93 -11.22
N ALA A 54 -3.14 -8.60 -11.34
CA ALA A 54 -2.25 -7.82 -10.50
C ALA A 54 -2.92 -7.53 -9.15
N GLN A 55 -2.23 -7.86 -8.06
CA GLN A 55 -2.66 -7.43 -6.73
C GLN A 55 -2.28 -5.96 -6.52
N LEU A 56 -3.24 -5.20 -6.00
CA LEU A 56 -3.04 -3.81 -5.61
C LEU A 56 -2.57 -3.75 -4.14
N PRO A 57 -1.70 -2.79 -3.79
CA PRO A 57 -1.33 -2.55 -2.41
C PRO A 57 -2.54 -2.03 -1.62
N GLU A 58 -2.54 -2.30 -0.31
CA GLU A 58 -3.57 -1.77 0.59
C GLU A 58 -3.57 -0.25 0.56
N GLY A 59 -4.74 0.36 0.41
CA GLY A 59 -4.85 1.82 0.30
C GLY A 59 -4.41 2.40 -1.05
N PHE A 60 -4.35 1.61 -2.12
CA PHE A 60 -4.05 2.10 -3.46
C PHE A 60 -4.94 3.28 -3.86
N ARG A 61 -4.33 4.42 -4.21
CA ARG A 61 -5.00 5.66 -4.64
C ARG A 61 -4.48 6.11 -6.00
N LEU A 62 -5.39 6.51 -6.87
CA LEU A 62 -5.06 7.23 -8.09
C LEU A 62 -5.63 8.63 -7.96
N HIS A 63 -4.82 9.64 -8.25
CA HIS A 63 -5.23 11.04 -8.24
C HIS A 63 -5.02 11.65 -9.62
N VAL A 64 -5.93 12.53 -10.03
CA VAL A 64 -5.80 13.29 -11.27
C VAL A 64 -5.62 14.77 -10.93
N GLU A 65 -4.46 15.30 -11.30
CA GLU A 65 -4.12 16.70 -11.14
C GLU A 65 -4.21 17.41 -12.51
N LEU A 66 -4.86 18.58 -12.55
CA LEU A 66 -4.88 19.42 -13.74
C LEU A 66 -3.84 20.51 -13.58
N VAL A 67 -2.85 20.53 -14.47
CA VAL A 67 -1.70 21.43 -14.43
C VAL A 67 -1.69 22.34 -15.65
N ASP A 68 -1.23 23.57 -15.45
CA ASP A 68 -1.19 24.59 -16.50
C ASP A 68 0.16 24.63 -17.24
N ASP A 69 1.18 24.00 -16.66
CA ASP A 69 2.54 23.98 -17.18
C ASP A 69 3.10 22.55 -17.15
N LEU A 70 3.19 21.96 -18.35
CA LEU A 70 3.75 20.63 -18.58
C LEU A 70 4.21 20.54 -20.03
N ASP A 71 5.43 20.06 -20.26
CA ASP A 71 6.00 19.89 -21.61
C ASP A 71 5.29 18.80 -22.45
N ARG A 72 4.38 18.05 -21.85
CA ARG A 72 3.68 16.92 -22.44
C ARG A 72 2.17 17.02 -22.19
N PRO A 73 1.32 16.34 -22.99
CA PRO A 73 -0.12 16.33 -22.76
C PRO A 73 -0.52 15.76 -21.40
N TYR A 74 0.25 14.81 -20.89
CA TYR A 74 0.09 14.26 -19.54
C TYR A 74 1.43 13.68 -19.02
N GLU A 75 1.50 13.53 -17.72
CA GLU A 75 2.59 12.88 -16.99
C GLU A 75 2.00 11.92 -15.95
N ILE A 76 2.64 10.77 -15.74
CA ILE A 76 2.25 9.81 -14.70
C ILE A 76 3.38 9.75 -13.69
N VAL A 77 3.08 10.21 -12.48
CA VAL A 77 3.99 10.18 -11.35
C VAL A 77 3.61 8.99 -10.48
N TYR A 78 4.55 8.08 -10.31
CA TYR A 78 4.40 6.96 -9.40
C TYR A 78 5.03 7.33 -8.08
N GLU A 79 4.25 7.30 -7.00
CA GLU A 79 4.84 7.39 -5.68
C GLU A 79 5.54 6.07 -5.37
N GLU A 80 6.81 6.14 -4.98
CA GLU A 80 7.50 4.97 -4.46
C GLU A 80 6.76 4.52 -3.20
N ALA A 81 6.43 3.23 -3.13
CA ALA A 81 6.13 2.65 -1.83
C ALA A 81 7.35 2.93 -0.96
N ALA A 82 7.18 3.69 0.13
CA ALA A 82 8.13 3.64 1.23
C ALA A 82 8.34 2.16 1.51
N ALA A 83 9.55 1.65 1.18
CA ALA A 83 9.85 0.23 1.13
C ALA A 83 9.20 -0.41 2.33
N ALA A 84 8.15 -1.21 2.08
CA ALA A 84 7.14 -1.58 3.08
C ALA A 84 7.87 -1.80 4.39
N ALA A 85 7.76 -0.82 5.30
CA ALA A 85 8.61 -0.77 6.48
C ALA A 85 8.48 -2.16 7.07
N HIS A 86 9.57 -2.94 7.01
CA HIS A 86 9.58 -4.30 7.55
C HIS A 86 9.00 -4.10 8.93
N ARG A 87 7.76 -4.56 9.16
CA ARG A 87 7.05 -4.32 10.43
C ARG A 87 8.02 -4.86 11.44
N GLN A 88 8.73 -3.95 12.12
CA GLN A 88 9.90 -4.32 12.89
C GLN A 88 9.34 -5.22 13.96
N ALA A 89 9.64 -6.51 13.86
CA ALA A 89 8.86 -7.50 14.57
C ALA A 89 8.90 -7.12 16.05
N ALA A 90 7.73 -6.80 16.61
CA ALA A 90 7.64 -6.22 17.93
C ALA A 90 8.39 -7.15 18.89
N ARG A 91 9.42 -6.61 19.56
CA ARG A 91 10.12 -7.34 20.61
C ARG A 91 9.24 -7.28 21.84
N ILE A 92 8.74 -8.44 22.26
CA ILE A 92 7.88 -8.59 23.42
C ILE A 92 8.65 -9.42 24.44
N THR A 93 8.78 -8.88 25.64
CA THR A 93 9.34 -9.59 26.79
C THR A 93 8.20 -10.10 27.66
N LEU A 94 8.17 -11.40 27.90
CA LEU A 94 7.24 -12.04 28.83
C LEU A 94 7.99 -12.31 30.14
N GLN A 95 7.54 -11.71 31.24
CA GLN A 95 8.08 -11.95 32.57
C GLN A 95 7.08 -12.75 33.41
N VAL A 96 7.55 -13.81 34.07
CA VAL A 96 6.72 -14.61 34.98
C VAL A 96 6.73 -13.96 36.35
N LEU A 97 5.59 -13.36 36.73
CA LEU A 97 5.42 -12.70 38.03
C LEU A 97 4.95 -13.68 39.12
N GLU A 98 4.17 -14.69 38.73
CA GLU A 98 3.61 -15.72 39.62
C GLU A 98 3.38 -17.01 38.81
N GLY A 99 3.80 -18.17 39.34
CA GLY A 99 3.73 -19.46 38.65
C GLY A 99 5.09 -20.15 38.46
N SER A 100 5.11 -21.28 37.74
CA SER A 100 6.33 -22.04 37.45
C SER A 100 6.56 -22.11 35.94
N ALA A 101 7.73 -21.64 35.50
CA ALA A 101 8.23 -21.76 34.13
C ALA A 101 9.74 -22.03 34.19
N ALA A 102 10.36 -22.51 33.10
CA ALA A 102 11.80 -22.78 33.12
C ALA A 102 12.67 -21.52 33.00
N GLN A 103 12.11 -20.41 32.50
CA GLN A 103 12.77 -19.11 32.49
C GLN A 103 11.83 -18.06 33.08
N THR A 104 12.40 -17.17 33.87
CA THR A 104 11.67 -16.04 34.47
C THR A 104 11.35 -14.96 33.43
N GLU A 105 12.08 -14.96 32.31
CA GLU A 105 11.96 -13.99 31.23
C GLU A 105 12.10 -14.69 29.87
N TYR A 106 11.24 -14.33 28.92
CA TYR A 106 11.31 -14.79 27.54
C TYR A 106 11.22 -13.61 26.57
N GLU A 107 12.17 -13.51 25.64
CA GLU A 107 12.15 -12.50 24.58
C GLU A 107 11.61 -13.12 23.27
N PHE A 108 10.62 -12.46 22.67
CA PHE A 108 10.03 -12.88 21.41
C PHE A 108 10.07 -11.76 20.37
N SER A 109 10.42 -12.10 19.14
CA SER A 109 10.51 -11.17 18.00
C SER A 109 9.74 -11.67 16.79
N ARG A 110 8.61 -12.35 17.01
CA ARG A 110 7.78 -12.97 15.94
C ARG A 110 6.42 -12.30 15.83
N GLU A 111 5.85 -12.32 14.63
CA GLU A 111 4.52 -11.71 14.35
C GLU A 111 3.37 -12.43 15.08
N ARG A 112 3.50 -13.72 15.39
CA ARG A 112 2.52 -14.48 16.16
C ARG A 112 3.20 -15.43 17.13
N ILE A 113 2.82 -15.36 18.40
CA ILE A 113 3.37 -16.19 19.49
C ILE A 113 2.21 -16.99 20.08
N ASN A 114 2.33 -18.32 20.07
CA ASN A 114 1.34 -19.20 20.69
C ASN A 114 1.81 -19.57 22.10
N ILE A 115 1.30 -18.87 23.10
CA ILE A 115 1.75 -18.97 24.50
C ILE A 115 1.45 -20.36 25.08
N GLY A 116 0.30 -20.96 24.77
CA GLY A 116 -0.13 -22.26 25.31
C GLY A 116 0.58 -23.53 24.77
N ARG A 117 1.61 -23.39 23.93
CA ARG A 117 2.47 -24.50 23.47
C ARG A 117 3.95 -24.29 23.78
N LEU A 118 4.31 -23.21 24.48
CA LEU A 118 5.59 -23.16 25.18
C LEU A 118 5.54 -24.31 26.19
N ALA A 119 6.54 -25.19 26.20
CA ALA A 119 6.48 -26.48 26.88
C ALA A 119 6.29 -26.42 28.42
N GLU A 120 6.05 -25.23 28.99
CA GLU A 120 6.46 -24.87 30.34
C GLU A 120 5.51 -23.88 31.06
N ILE A 121 4.29 -23.63 30.55
CA ILE A 121 3.28 -22.85 31.30
C ILE A 121 2.24 -23.81 31.87
N ARG A 122 2.32 -24.05 33.18
CA ARG A 122 1.31 -24.73 34.00
C ARG A 122 0.82 -23.80 35.09
#